data_AF-A0A967N4I3-F1
#
_entry.id   AF-A0A967N4I3-F1
#
_cell.length_a   1.000
_cell.length_b   1.000
_cell.length_c   1.000
_cell.angle_alpha   90.00
_cell.angle_beta   90.00
_cell.angle_gamma   90.00
#
_symmetry.space_group_name_H-M   'P 1'
#
loop_
_entity.id
_entity.type
_entity.pdbx_description
1 polymer ?
#
loop_
_entity_poly.entity_id
_entity_poly.type
_entity_poly.pdbx_seq_one_letter_code
_entity_poly.pdbx_strand_id
1 'polypeptide(L)'
;MAKRKNTGPHIFWRNGRAYGDFRSYEDVGGGREALAPPGKTWGTEDKEVAEALFTARLAELQAKRKGQVGIEERRTITLEKLVRKHLLQKAKAGNTSHSHMADL
;
A
#
# COMPACT_ATOMS: atom_id res chain seq x y z
N MET A 1 -28.66 -13.80 23.75
CA MET A 1 -27.77 -12.62 23.65
C MET A 1 -27.10 -12.61 22.29
N ALA A 2 -27.45 -11.67 21.40
CA ALA A 2 -26.78 -11.53 20.11
C ALA A 2 -25.35 -11.03 20.33
N LYS A 3 -24.33 -11.80 19.92
CA LYS A 3 -22.94 -11.32 19.87
C LYS A 3 -22.91 -10.08 19.00
N ARG A 4 -22.54 -8.93 19.56
CA ARG A 4 -22.26 -7.72 18.78
C ARG A 4 -21.29 -8.12 17.69
N LYS A 5 -21.70 -8.02 16.43
CA LYS A 5 -20.77 -8.15 15.32
C LYS A 5 -19.78 -7.00 15.51
N ASN A 6 -18.52 -7.33 15.79
CA ASN A 6 -17.45 -6.33 15.87
C ASN A 6 -17.23 -5.81 14.44
N THR A 7 -18.09 -4.88 14.01
CA THR A 7 -18.12 -4.33 12.65
C THR A 7 -16.99 -3.32 12.42
N GLY A 8 -16.21 -3.00 13.45
CA GLY A 8 -15.09 -2.08 13.40
C GLY A 8 -13.73 -2.76 13.55
N PRO A 9 -12.64 -2.02 13.27
CA PRO A 9 -11.30 -2.50 13.48
C PRO A 9 -11.09 -2.78 14.97
N HIS A 10 -10.54 -3.95 15.30
CA HIS A 10 -10.34 -4.34 16.69
C HIS A 10 -9.16 -5.29 16.86
N ILE A 11 -8.61 -5.33 18.07
CA ILE A 11 -7.59 -6.29 18.47
C ILE A 11 -8.30 -7.57 18.92
N PHE A 12 -7.78 -8.71 18.49
CA PHE A 12 -8.20 -10.01 19.00
C PHE A 12 -6.98 -10.86 19.36
N TRP A 13 -7.17 -11.72 20.35
CA TRP A 13 -6.12 -12.55 20.91
C TRP A 13 -6.30 -14.00 20.45
N ARG A 14 -5.24 -14.62 19.96
CA ARG A 14 -5.23 -16.03 19.54
C ARG A 14 -3.96 -16.68 20.05
N ASN A 15 -4.12 -17.73 20.87
CA ASN A 15 -3.01 -18.46 21.49
C ASN A 15 -2.03 -17.52 22.23
N GLY A 16 -2.56 -16.58 23.01
CA GLY A 16 -1.76 -15.60 23.77
C GLY A 16 -1.19 -14.44 22.94
N ARG A 17 -1.38 -14.42 21.62
CA ARG A 17 -0.78 -13.42 20.72
C ARG A 17 -1.82 -12.44 20.18
N ALA A 18 -1.42 -11.19 20.05
CA ALA A 18 -2.26 -10.11 19.56
C ALA A 18 -2.27 -10.01 18.03
N TYR A 19 -3.48 -9.87 17.47
CA TYR A 19 -3.72 -9.65 16.06
C TYR A 19 -4.70 -8.49 15.88
N GLY A 20 -4.51 -7.71 14.81
CA GLY A 20 -5.44 -6.67 14.40
C GLY A 20 -6.36 -7.21 13.31
N ASP A 21 -7.67 -7.03 13.47
CA ASP A 21 -8.63 -7.16 12.37
C ASP A 21 -8.91 -5.77 11.79
N PHE A 22 -8.40 -5.51 10.59
CA PHE A 22 -8.57 -4.24 9.87
C PHE A 22 -9.39 -4.42 8.60
N ARG A 23 -10.24 -5.46 8.50
CA ARG A 23 -11.05 -5.72 7.29
C ARG A 23 -12.01 -4.58 6.92
N SER A 24 -12.33 -3.68 7.86
CA SER A 24 -13.06 -2.45 7.55
C SER A 24 -12.31 -1.48 6.62
N TYR A 25 -11.02 -1.73 6.38
CA TYR A 25 -10.12 -0.99 5.50
C TYR A 25 -9.59 -1.86 4.34
N GLU A 26 -10.31 -2.92 3.97
CA GLU A 26 -9.92 -3.83 2.87
C GLU A 26 -9.74 -3.09 1.53
N ASP A 27 -10.47 -2.00 1.31
CA ASP A 27 -10.36 -1.08 0.17
C ASP A 27 -8.97 -0.45 0.02
N VAL A 28 -8.25 -0.26 1.13
CA VAL A 28 -6.91 0.34 1.18
C VAL A 28 -5.81 -0.65 1.57
N GLY A 29 -6.12 -1.95 1.53
CA GLY A 29 -5.19 -3.04 1.85
C GLY A 29 -5.16 -3.46 3.32
N GLY A 30 -6.21 -3.15 4.09
CA GLY A 30 -6.41 -3.66 5.44
C GLY A 30 -6.84 -5.13 5.45
N GLY A 31 -6.41 -5.88 6.46
CA GLY A 31 -6.75 -7.30 6.60
C GLY A 31 -6.57 -7.79 8.04
N ARG A 32 -6.41 -9.11 8.20
CA ARG A 32 -6.01 -9.68 9.49
C ARG A 32 -4.50 -9.76 9.55
N GLU A 33 -3.90 -9.04 10.49
CA GLU A 33 -2.45 -8.89 10.59
C GLU A 33 -1.99 -9.21 12.01
N ALA A 34 -0.80 -9.80 12.14
CA ALA A 34 -0.16 -9.98 13.43
C ALA A 34 0.35 -8.62 13.93
N LEU A 35 0.04 -8.26 15.17
CA LEU A 35 0.59 -7.06 15.81
C LEU A 35 1.98 -7.39 16.33
N ALA A 36 2.91 -7.53 15.40
CA ALA A 36 4.28 -7.93 15.65
C ALA A 36 5.20 -6.70 15.69
N PRO A 37 6.09 -6.59 16.69
CA PRO A 37 7.15 -5.59 16.66
C PRO A 37 8.12 -5.90 15.49
N PRO A 38 8.89 -4.90 15.05
CA PRO A 38 9.78 -5.04 13.90
C PRO A 38 10.75 -6.22 14.09
N GLY A 39 10.90 -7.03 13.04
CA GLY A 39 11.76 -8.22 13.06
C GLY A 39 11.13 -9.48 13.66
N LYS A 40 9.90 -9.41 14.21
CA LYS A 40 9.16 -10.61 14.64
C LYS A 40 8.09 -11.01 13.63
N THR A 41 7.91 -12.31 13.45
CA THR A 41 6.87 -12.87 12.58
C THR A 41 5.50 -12.97 13.27
N TRP A 42 5.49 -13.01 14.60
CA TRP A 42 4.29 -13.30 15.39
C TRP A 42 3.85 -12.12 16.23
N GLY A 43 2.54 -12.07 16.48
CA GLY A 43 1.92 -11.05 17.32
C GLY A 43 2.48 -11.03 18.73
N THR A 44 2.60 -9.83 19.29
CA THR A 44 3.08 -9.63 20.66
C THR A 44 2.13 -10.23 21.70
N GLU A 45 2.67 -10.59 22.86
CA GLU A 45 1.91 -11.03 24.04
C GLU A 45 1.59 -9.83 24.95
N ASP A 46 2.37 -8.75 24.83
CA ASP A 46 2.22 -7.53 25.63
C ASP A 46 1.05 -6.67 25.13
N LYS A 47 0.08 -6.44 26.00
CA LYS A 47 -1.14 -5.68 25.68
C LYS A 47 -0.84 -4.23 25.26
N GLU A 48 0.03 -3.55 25.98
CA GLU A 48 0.37 -2.14 25.68
C GLU A 48 1.06 -2.01 24.32
N VAL A 49 1.97 -2.94 24.00
CA VAL A 49 2.64 -2.99 22.70
C VAL A 49 1.63 -3.29 21.59
N ALA A 50 0.66 -4.18 21.84
CA ALA A 50 -0.39 -4.48 20.87
C ALA A 50 -1.26 -3.25 20.58
N GLU A 51 -1.64 -2.47 21.59
CA GLU A 51 -2.42 -1.24 21.43
C GLU A 51 -1.63 -0.17 20.66
N ALA A 52 -0.34 0.01 20.95
CA ALA A 52 0.53 0.93 20.21
C ALA A 52 0.68 0.53 18.74
N LEU A 53 0.93 -0.76 18.45
CA LEU A 53 1.04 -1.25 17.07
C LEU A 53 -0.29 -1.14 16.32
N PHE A 54 -1.41 -1.41 17.00
CA PHE A 54 -2.73 -1.31 16.41
C PHE A 54 -3.08 0.14 16.02
N THR A 55 -2.86 1.09 16.94
CA THR A 55 -3.12 2.52 16.68
C THR A 55 -2.25 3.05 15.56
N ALA A 56 -0.96 2.71 15.52
CA ALA A 56 -0.06 3.08 14.44
C ALA A 56 -0.57 2.54 13.08
N ARG A 57 -0.91 1.25 13.01
CA ARG A 57 -1.41 0.62 11.79
C ARG A 57 -2.76 1.21 11.33
N LEU A 58 -3.65 1.50 12.28
CA LEU A 58 -4.94 2.13 11.98
C LEU A 58 -4.73 3.54 11.38
N ALA A 59 -3.79 4.32 11.92
CA ALA A 59 -3.46 5.64 11.39
C ALA A 59 -2.92 5.58 9.96
N GLU A 60 -2.06 4.59 9.64
CA GLU A 60 -1.58 4.37 8.27
C GLU A 60 -2.73 4.08 7.29
N LEU A 61 -3.65 3.18 7.66
CA LEU A 61 -4.79 2.82 6.82
C LEU A 61 -5.74 4.00 6.62
N GLN A 62 -5.98 4.78 7.68
CA GLN A 62 -6.75 6.02 7.58
C GLN A 62 -6.09 7.05 6.66
N ALA A 63 -4.76 7.22 6.76
CA ALA A 63 -4.00 8.11 5.89
C ALA A 63 -4.06 7.65 4.42
N LYS A 64 -3.91 6.35 4.15
CA LYS A 64 -4.07 5.76 2.81
C LYS A 64 -5.47 6.01 2.25
N ARG A 65 -6.50 5.81 3.06
CA ARG A 65 -7.90 6.03 2.66
C ARG A 65 -8.18 7.51 2.34
N LYS A 66 -7.75 8.42 3.22
CA LYS A 66 -7.84 9.87 2.98
C LYS A 66 -7.07 10.29 1.73
N GLY A 67 -5.88 9.72 1.52
CA GLY A 67 -5.08 9.94 0.32
C GLY A 67 -5.78 9.45 -0.95
N GLN A 68 -6.38 8.26 -0.94
CA GLN A 68 -7.13 7.72 -2.07
C GLN A 68 -8.38 8.55 -2.41
N VAL A 69 -9.09 9.07 -1.40
CA VAL A 69 -10.25 9.95 -1.61
C VAL A 69 -9.86 11.25 -2.36
N GLY A 70 -8.58 11.64 -2.35
CA GLY A 70 -8.03 12.73 -3.18
C GLY A 70 -7.32 12.29 -4.47
N ILE A 71 -7.26 10.98 -4.77
CA ILE A 71 -6.54 10.37 -5.92
C ILE A 71 -7.55 9.71 -6.90
N GLU A 72 -8.80 10.15 -6.96
CA GLU A 72 -9.74 9.68 -8.00
C GLU A 72 -9.30 10.03 -9.44
N GLU A 73 -8.19 10.77 -9.63
CA GLU A 73 -7.68 11.10 -10.96
C GLU A 73 -6.18 10.84 -11.18
N ARG A 74 -5.56 9.86 -10.49
CA ARG A 74 -4.31 9.30 -11.04
C ARG A 74 -4.64 8.30 -12.13
N ARG A 75 -4.87 8.86 -13.32
CA ARG A 75 -4.81 8.20 -14.63
C ARG A 75 -3.89 6.99 -14.53
N THR A 76 -4.46 5.80 -14.65
CA THR A 76 -3.75 4.54 -14.77
C THR A 76 -2.78 4.63 -15.94
N ILE A 77 -1.54 5.05 -15.67
CA ILE A 77 -0.47 4.99 -16.65
C ILE A 77 -0.03 3.54 -16.69
N THR A 78 -0.66 2.77 -17.57
CA THR A 78 -0.33 1.37 -17.78
C THR A 78 1.07 1.25 -18.40
N LEU A 79 1.72 0.11 -18.17
CA LEU A 79 3.02 -0.21 -18.75
C LEU A 79 2.99 -0.05 -20.28
N GLU A 80 1.91 -0.47 -20.93
CA GLU A 80 1.66 -0.30 -22.36
C GLU A 80 1.77 1.16 -22.82
N LYS A 81 1.21 2.10 -22.03
CA LYS A 81 1.24 3.52 -22.34
C LYS A 81 2.65 4.10 -22.21
N LEU A 82 3.44 3.62 -21.26
CA LEU A 82 4.84 3.98 -21.10
C LEU A 82 5.70 3.42 -22.22
N VAL A 83 5.52 2.14 -22.58
CA VAL A 83 6.24 1.48 -23.67
C VAL A 83 5.94 2.19 -25.01
N ARG A 84 4.68 2.52 -25.30
CA ARG A 84 4.30 3.27 -26.50
C ARG A 84 4.98 4.63 -26.56
N LYS A 85 5.00 5.37 -25.44
CA LYS A 85 5.69 6.67 -25.36
C LYS A 85 7.19 6.53 -25.59
N HIS A 86 7.82 5.51 -25.00
CA HIS A 86 9.24 5.24 -25.16
C HIS A 86 9.61 4.88 -26.61
N LEU A 87 8.83 4.03 -27.28
CA LEU A 87 9.04 3.68 -28.69
C LEU A 87 8.87 4.88 -29.63
N LEU A 88 7.88 5.74 -29.38
CA LEU A 88 7.70 6.98 -30.13
C LEU A 88 8.87 7.96 -29.93
N GLN A 89 9.41 8.07 -28.72
CA GLN A 89 10.59 8.88 -28.43
C GLN A 89 11.85 8.30 -29.09
N LYS A 90 12.04 6.98 -29.07
CA LYS A 90 13.15 6.30 -29.74
C LYS A 90 13.08 6.46 -31.25
N ALA A 91 11.88 6.37 -31.85
CA ALA A 91 11.68 6.62 -33.27
C ALA A 91 12.00 8.08 -33.65
N LYS A 92 11.63 9.05 -32.81
CA LYS A 92 12.01 10.46 -33.01
C LYS A 92 13.53 10.69 -32.86
N ALA A 93 14.17 10.03 -31.90
CA ALA A 93 15.61 10.14 -31.68
C ALA A 93 16.45 9.39 -32.72
N GLY A 94 15.90 8.33 -33.33
CA GLY A 94 16.55 7.58 -34.41
C GLY A 94 16.63 8.32 -35.74
N ASN A 95 16.08 9.53 -35.83
CA ASN A 95 16.06 10.36 -37.05
C ASN A 95 17.09 11.50 -37.05
N THR A 96 17.98 11.59 -36.05
CA THR A 96 19.21 12.39 -36.19
C THR A 96 20.23 11.58 -36.96
N SER A 97 20.25 11.79 -38.27
CA SER A 97 21.26 11.27 -39.18
C SER A 97 22.66 11.64 -38.72
N HIS A 98 23.59 10.71 -38.92
CA HIS A 98 25.03 10.87 -38.76
C HIS A 98 25.63 11.75 -39.89
N SER A 99 24.95 12.83 -40.29
CA SER A 99 25.32 13.70 -41.40
C SER A 99 25.75 15.10 -40.96
N HIS A 100 26.41 15.19 -39.80
CA HIS A 100 27.17 16.39 -39.40
C HIS A 100 28.47 16.01 -38.68
N MET A 101 29.12 14.96 -39.17
CA MET A 101 30.49 14.58 -38.77
C MET A 101 31.37 14.46 -40.03
N ALA A 102 31.23 15.41 -40.94
CA ALA A 102 32.13 15.62 -42.07
C ALA A 102 32.06 17.10 -42.46
N ASP A 103 32.64 17.96 -41.64
CA ASP A 103 33.51 19.02 -42.16
C ASP A 103 34.46 19.48 -41.05
N LEU A 104 35.70 19.68 -41.49
CA LEU A 104 36.89 20.10 -40.75
C LEU A 104 36.77 21.51 -40.18
#